data_AF-A0A5K7XJQ7-F1
#
_entry.id   AF-A0A5K7XJQ7-F1
#
_cell.length_a   1.000
_cell.length_b   1.000
_cell.length_c   1.000
_cell.angle_alpha   90.00
_cell.angle_beta   90.00
_cell.angle_gamma   90.00
#
_symmetry.space_group_name_H-M   'P 1'
#
loop_
_entity.id
_entity.type
_entity.pdbx_description
1 polymer ?
#
loop_
_entity_poly.entity_id
_entity_poly.type
_entity_poly.pdbx_seq_one_letter_code
_entity_poly.pdbx_strand_id
1 'polypeptide(L)'
;MRITYDPSARLRFGIELDGALVQHLSREKVVEYLRGRGFRHKKIREAIKLAKSEGIAVAVARAAALKQFIDANCHVVDGAMIPFREFYGRFLASLPKDDRYFWSRYRVSHALPPKHPSGCGTANQKFVANLSWEPMTPGPPLIAVPGKKSHGRARVLVHQ
;
A
#
# COMPACT_ATOMS: atom_id res chain seq x y z
N MET A 1 12.33 -18.67 -0.37
CA MET A 1 10.98 -19.09 -0.81
C MET A 1 10.39 -17.96 -1.64
N ARG A 2 10.40 -18.06 -2.98
CA ARG A 2 9.77 -17.07 -3.87
C ARG A 2 8.33 -17.50 -4.09
N ILE A 3 7.36 -16.70 -3.66
CA ILE A 3 5.96 -16.88 -4.05
C ILE A 3 5.85 -16.31 -5.46
N THR A 4 5.98 -17.17 -6.48
CA THR A 4 5.67 -16.79 -7.86
C THR A 4 4.15 -16.73 -7.99
N TYR A 5 3.63 -15.53 -8.23
CA TYR A 5 2.22 -15.31 -8.57
C TYR A 5 1.97 -15.88 -9.97
N ASP A 6 1.18 -16.94 -10.04
CA ASP A 6 0.67 -17.49 -11.29
C ASP A 6 -0.64 -16.75 -11.64
N PRO A 7 -0.64 -15.82 -12.62
CA PRO A 7 -1.85 -15.12 -13.06
C PRO A 7 -2.86 -16.08 -13.72
N SER A 8 -2.48 -17.34 -13.97
CA SER A 8 -3.30 -18.37 -14.58
C SER A 8 -3.88 -19.35 -13.56
N ALA A 9 -3.99 -18.98 -12.27
CA ALA A 9 -4.62 -19.79 -11.24
C ALA A 9 -6.02 -20.26 -11.69
N ARG A 10 -6.04 -21.45 -12.30
CA ARG A 10 -7.20 -22.11 -12.88
C ARG A 10 -8.21 -22.36 -11.77
N LEU A 11 -9.13 -21.42 -11.60
CA LEU A 11 -10.28 -21.64 -10.74
C LEU A 11 -11.07 -22.80 -11.32
N ARG A 12 -11.45 -23.74 -10.44
CA ARG A 12 -12.15 -25.02 -10.67
C ARG A 12 -13.52 -24.90 -11.37
N PHE A 13 -13.81 -23.80 -12.05
CA PHE A 13 -15.08 -23.46 -12.65
C PHE A 13 -15.00 -23.09 -14.13
N GLY A 14 -13.82 -23.15 -14.77
CA GLY A 14 -13.66 -22.94 -16.22
C GLY A 14 -13.94 -21.51 -16.68
N ILE A 15 -13.86 -20.52 -15.78
CA ILE A 15 -14.02 -19.11 -16.10
C ILE A 15 -12.66 -18.45 -15.90
N GLU A 16 -11.95 -18.17 -16.98
CA GLU A 16 -10.90 -17.16 -16.94
C GLU A 16 -11.59 -15.79 -16.84
N LEU A 17 -11.79 -15.34 -15.61
CA LEU A 17 -11.96 -13.91 -15.37
C LEU A 17 -10.57 -13.33 -15.37
N ASP A 18 -10.23 -12.63 -16.46
CA ASP A 18 -9.02 -11.83 -16.50
C ASP A 18 -9.02 -10.91 -15.27
N GLY A 19 -8.07 -11.14 -14.36
CA GLY A 19 -7.96 -10.41 -13.11
C GLY A 19 -7.81 -8.90 -13.34
N ALA A 20 -7.31 -8.49 -14.51
CA ALA A 20 -7.26 -7.09 -14.92
C ALA A 20 -8.66 -6.50 -15.19
N LEU A 21 -9.58 -7.28 -15.77
CA LEU A 21 -10.95 -6.84 -16.08
C LEU A 21 -11.74 -6.56 -14.79
N VAL A 22 -11.55 -7.39 -13.77
CA VAL A 22 -12.28 -7.29 -12.49
C VAL A 22 -11.76 -6.14 -11.62
N GLN A 23 -10.49 -5.74 -11.77
CA GLN A 23 -9.91 -4.65 -10.99
C GLN A 23 -10.40 -3.25 -11.40
N HIS A 24 -10.91 -3.09 -12.64
CA HIS A 24 -11.31 -1.80 -13.18
C HIS A 24 -12.82 -1.63 -13.42
N LEU A 25 -13.60 -2.72 -13.34
CA LEU A 25 -15.04 -2.67 -13.55
C LEU A 25 -15.79 -2.48 -12.22
N SER A 26 -16.82 -1.64 -12.24
CA SER A 26 -17.73 -1.53 -11.11
C SER A 26 -18.46 -2.87 -10.91
N ARG A 27 -18.92 -3.12 -9.68
CA ARG A 27 -19.65 -4.34 -9.34
C ARG A 27 -20.83 -4.57 -10.29
N GLU A 28 -21.52 -3.51 -10.69
CA GLU A 28 -22.65 -3.56 -11.62
C GLU A 28 -22.21 -4.07 -13.00
N LYS A 29 -21.10 -3.55 -13.54
CA LYS A 29 -20.56 -3.98 -14.84
C LYS A 29 -20.08 -5.43 -14.83
N VAL A 30 -19.47 -5.88 -13.73
CA VAL A 30 -19.07 -7.30 -13.57
C VAL A 30 -20.31 -8.21 -13.54
N VAL A 31 -21.36 -7.79 -12.83
CA VAL A 31 -22.63 -8.53 -12.79
C VAL A 31 -23.29 -8.59 -14.17
N GLU A 32 -23.34 -7.47 -14.89
CA GLU A 32 -23.90 -7.38 -16.24
C GLU A 32 -23.15 -8.28 -17.23
N TYR A 33 -21.82 -8.19 -17.23
CA TYR A 33 -20.95 -9.04 -18.06
C TYR A 33 -21.19 -10.53 -17.81
N LEU A 34 -21.24 -10.93 -16.53
CA LEU A 34 -21.48 -12.34 -16.17
C LEU A 34 -22.91 -12.78 -16.53
N ARG A 35 -23.91 -11.91 -16.41
CA ARG A 35 -25.28 -12.22 -16.86
C ARG A 35 -25.34 -12.42 -18.37
N GLY A 36 -24.67 -11.57 -19.16
CA GLY A 36 -24.60 -11.69 -20.62
C GLY A 36 -23.99 -13.01 -21.11
N ARG A 37 -23.17 -13.67 -20.29
CA ARG A 37 -22.62 -15.01 -20.55
C ARG A 37 -23.45 -16.17 -19.99
N GLY A 38 -24.67 -15.90 -19.53
CA GLY A 38 -25.59 -16.93 -19.02
C GLY A 38 -25.24 -17.46 -17.63
N PHE A 39 -24.39 -16.78 -16.86
CA PHE A 39 -24.09 -17.21 -15.49
C PHE A 39 -25.29 -17.01 -14.57
N ARG A 40 -25.66 -18.08 -13.85
CA ARG A 40 -26.73 -18.03 -12.84
C ARG A 40 -26.33 -17.13 -11.67
N HIS A 41 -27.33 -16.48 -11.07
CA HIS A 41 -27.15 -15.52 -9.98
C HIS A 41 -26.30 -16.04 -8.80
N LYS A 42 -26.41 -17.33 -8.45
CA LYS A 42 -25.59 -17.97 -7.41
C LYS A 42 -24.09 -17.94 -7.75
N LYS A 43 -23.73 -18.30 -8.98
CA LYS A 43 -22.33 -18.29 -9.46
C LYS A 43 -21.76 -16.88 -9.54
N ILE A 44 -22.58 -15.90 -9.91
CA ILE A 44 -22.17 -14.47 -9.95
C ILE A 44 -21.80 -13.98 -8.54
N ARG A 45 -22.60 -14.32 -7.52
CA ARG A 45 -22.29 -13.95 -6.12
C ARG A 45 -21.00 -14.60 -5.63
N GLU A 46 -20.77 -15.88 -5.95
CA GLU A 46 -19.54 -16.59 -5.59
C GLU A 46 -18.31 -15.97 -6.26
N ALA A 47 -18.39 -15.66 -7.56
CA ALA A 47 -17.30 -15.01 -8.29
C ALA A 47 -16.94 -13.62 -7.71
N ILE A 48 -17.94 -12.79 -7.36
CA ILE A 48 -17.70 -11.48 -6.73
C ILE A 48 -17.07 -11.64 -5.34
N LYS A 49 -17.54 -12.62 -4.55
CA LYS A 49 -16.99 -12.89 -3.22
C LYS A 49 -15.52 -13.31 -3.32
N LEU A 50 -15.20 -14.17 -4.30
CA LEU A 50 -13.85 -14.65 -4.55
C LEU A 50 -12.92 -13.54 -5.06
N ALA A 51 -13.36 -12.76 -6.05
CA ALA A 51 -12.60 -11.61 -6.54
C ALA A 51 -12.33 -10.59 -5.42
N LYS A 52 -13.29 -10.39 -4.51
CA LYS A 52 -13.10 -9.55 -3.33
C LYS A 52 -12.04 -10.12 -2.38
N SER A 53 -12.04 -11.44 -2.16
CA SER A 53 -11.03 -12.08 -1.30
C SER A 53 -9.64 -12.07 -1.93
N GLU A 54 -9.54 -12.26 -3.24
CA GLU A 54 -8.28 -12.16 -3.98
C GLU A 54 -7.74 -10.72 -3.95
N GLY A 55 -8.61 -9.72 -4.11
CA GLY A 55 -8.25 -8.32 -3.94
C GLY A 55 -7.72 -8.00 -2.54
N ILE A 56 -8.28 -8.62 -1.49
CA ILE A 56 -7.77 -8.50 -0.11
C ILE A 56 -6.40 -9.16 0.02
N ALA A 57 -6.21 -10.37 -0.50
CA ALA A 57 -4.92 -11.07 -0.44
C ALA A 57 -3.81 -10.27 -1.15
N VAL A 58 -4.10 -9.71 -2.32
CA VAL A 58 -3.17 -8.85 -3.06
C VAL A 58 -2.89 -7.55 -2.28
N ALA A 59 -3.90 -6.93 -1.68
CA ALA A 59 -3.71 -5.74 -0.85
C ALA A 59 -2.85 -6.03 0.40
N VAL A 60 -3.04 -7.19 1.03
CA VAL A 60 -2.24 -7.64 2.18
C VAL A 60 -0.81 -7.92 1.76
N ALA A 61 -0.59 -8.63 0.64
CA ALA A 61 0.75 -8.88 0.11
C ALA A 61 1.49 -7.58 -0.22
N ARG A 62 0.79 -6.60 -0.79
CA ARG A 62 1.34 -5.27 -1.05
C ARG A 62 1.68 -4.55 0.27
N ALA A 63 0.77 -4.49 1.23
CA ALA A 63 1.05 -3.89 2.54
C ALA A 63 2.29 -4.54 3.22
N ALA A 64 2.44 -5.87 3.07
CA ALA A 64 3.61 -6.59 3.56
C ALA A 64 4.91 -6.16 2.84
N ALA A 65 4.87 -5.82 1.55
CA ALA A 65 6.05 -5.34 0.82
C ALA A 65 6.64 -4.04 1.40
N LEU A 66 5.79 -3.10 1.82
CA LEU A 66 6.26 -1.87 2.49
C LEU A 66 6.90 -2.20 3.86
N LYS A 67 6.28 -3.10 4.63
CA LYS A 67 6.84 -3.55 5.90
C LYS A 67 8.19 -4.24 5.71
N GLN A 68 8.28 -5.18 4.76
CA GLN A 68 9.51 -5.87 4.43
C GLN A 68 10.61 -4.90 3.97
N PHE A 69 10.27 -3.88 3.20
CA PHE A 69 11.22 -2.85 2.80
C PHE A 69 11.79 -2.11 4.02
N ILE A 70 10.93 -1.68 4.95
CA ILE A 70 11.35 -0.99 6.18
C ILE A 70 12.24 -1.92 7.01
N ASP A 71 11.80 -3.17 7.24
CA ASP A 71 12.55 -4.14 8.05
C ASP A 71 13.93 -4.47 7.46
N ALA A 72 14.07 -4.47 6.13
CA ALA A 72 15.30 -4.86 5.45
C ALA A 72 16.26 -3.70 5.17
N ASN A 73 15.76 -2.47 5.00
CA ASN A 73 16.56 -1.34 4.51
C ASN A 73 16.64 -0.16 5.48
N CYS A 74 15.88 -0.18 6.58
CA CYS A 74 15.83 0.91 7.53
C CYS A 74 16.14 0.42 8.94
N HIS A 75 16.72 1.31 9.74
CA HIS A 75 16.86 1.14 11.18
C HIS A 75 15.77 1.93 11.89
N VAL A 76 15.09 1.30 12.85
CA VAL A 76 14.12 1.98 13.73
C VAL A 76 14.89 2.79 14.75
N VAL A 77 14.93 4.11 14.57
CA VAL A 77 15.66 5.05 15.41
C VAL A 77 14.72 6.19 15.78
N ASP A 78 14.30 6.23 17.04
CA ASP A 78 13.42 7.30 17.54
C ASP A 78 14.11 8.67 17.40
N GLY A 79 13.34 9.70 17.04
CA GLY A 79 13.87 11.05 16.82
C GLY A 79 14.53 11.28 15.47
N ALA A 80 14.90 10.23 14.74
CA ALA A 80 15.42 10.34 13.38
C ALA A 80 14.30 10.60 12.36
N MET A 81 14.66 11.22 11.24
CA MET A 81 13.72 11.46 10.14
C MET A 81 14.40 11.28 8.78
N ILE A 82 13.69 10.65 7.84
CA ILE A 82 14.13 10.49 6.45
C ILE A 82 13.25 11.35 5.55
N PRO A 83 13.80 12.11 4.58
CA PRO A 83 13.03 12.77 3.54
C PRO A 83 12.07 11.79 2.83
N PHE A 84 10.76 12.08 2.86
CA PHE A 84 9.75 11.18 2.28
C PHE A 84 9.98 10.95 0.77
N ARG A 85 10.47 11.97 0.07
CA ARG A 85 10.82 11.88 -1.36
C ARG A 85 11.88 10.80 -1.60
N GLU A 86 12.91 10.76 -0.76
CA GLU A 86 13.99 9.79 -0.86
C GLU A 86 13.51 8.38 -0.48
N PHE A 87 12.83 8.26 0.66
CA PHE A 87 12.20 7.01 1.11
C PHE A 87 11.33 6.40 0.01
N TYR A 88 10.45 7.20 -0.58
CA TYR A 88 9.57 6.78 -1.66
C TYR A 88 10.35 6.31 -2.90
N GLY A 89 11.42 7.03 -3.27
CA GLY A 89 12.28 6.66 -4.40
C GLY A 89 12.97 5.31 -4.19
N ARG A 90 13.59 5.10 -3.02
CA ARG A 90 14.24 3.82 -2.67
C ARG A 90 13.22 2.67 -2.59
N PHE A 91 12.05 2.92 -2.00
CA PHE A 91 10.98 1.93 -1.94
C PHE A 91 10.53 1.50 -3.35
N LEU A 92 10.21 2.44 -4.25
CA LEU A 92 9.82 2.10 -5.62
C LEU A 92 10.93 1.37 -6.39
N ALA A 93 12.20 1.73 -6.16
CA ALA A 93 13.33 1.05 -6.78
C ALA A 93 13.44 -0.42 -6.36
N SER A 94 13.07 -0.74 -5.10
CA SER A 94 13.07 -2.11 -4.57
C SER A 94 11.95 -3.01 -5.12
N LEU A 95 10.91 -2.42 -5.72
CA LEU A 95 9.74 -3.16 -6.22
C LEU A 95 9.92 -3.66 -7.67
N PRO A 96 9.30 -4.80 -8.02
CA PRO A 96 9.07 -5.21 -9.41
C PRO A 96 8.36 -4.11 -10.20
N LYS A 97 8.66 -3.99 -11.50
CA LYS A 97 8.12 -2.91 -12.35
C LYS A 97 6.59 -2.83 -12.31
N ASP A 98 5.91 -3.97 -12.33
CA ASP A 98 4.45 -4.04 -12.37
C ASP A 98 3.80 -3.51 -11.08
N ASP A 99 4.45 -3.68 -9.93
CA ASP A 99 3.93 -3.21 -8.65
C ASP A 99 4.15 -1.70 -8.42
N ARG A 100 5.09 -1.07 -9.14
CA ARG A 100 5.40 0.36 -8.96
C ARG A 100 4.20 1.25 -9.23
N TYR A 101 3.38 0.90 -10.22
CA TYR A 101 2.19 1.67 -10.60
C TYR A 101 1.10 1.66 -9.53
N PHE A 102 1.07 0.63 -8.68
CA PHE A 102 0.12 0.57 -7.57
C PHE A 102 0.45 1.59 -6.47
N TRP A 103 1.73 1.89 -6.27
CA TRP A 103 2.21 2.68 -5.14
C TRP A 103 2.33 4.15 -5.51
N SER A 104 1.34 4.95 -5.12
CA SER A 104 1.45 6.41 -5.13
C SER A 104 2.04 6.93 -3.81
N ARG A 105 2.57 8.16 -3.82
CA ARG A 105 3.03 8.85 -2.60
C ARG A 105 1.97 8.88 -1.50
N TYR A 106 0.70 9.08 -1.88
CA TYR A 106 -0.43 9.05 -0.95
C TYR A 106 -0.59 7.67 -0.32
N ARG A 107 -0.61 6.60 -1.15
CA ARG A 107 -0.75 5.23 -0.65
C ARG A 107 0.39 4.83 0.27
N VAL A 108 1.64 5.12 -0.10
CA VAL A 108 2.79 4.83 0.76
C VAL A 108 2.65 5.56 2.10
N SER A 109 2.33 6.85 2.07
CA SER A 109 2.14 7.65 3.30
C SER A 109 1.05 7.13 4.22
N HIS A 110 -0.05 6.61 3.67
CA HIS A 110 -1.16 6.05 4.46
C HIS A 110 -0.94 4.60 4.87
N ALA A 111 -0.07 3.86 4.16
CA ALA A 111 0.28 2.48 4.48
C ALA A 111 1.44 2.37 5.49
N LEU A 112 2.10 3.47 5.84
CA LEU A 112 3.15 3.47 6.86
C LEU A 112 2.59 2.99 8.21
N PRO A 113 3.35 2.13 8.93
CA PRO A 113 2.96 1.71 10.27
C PRO A 113 2.81 2.92 11.21
N PRO A 114 1.91 2.85 12.22
CA PRO A 114 1.72 3.95 13.18
C PRO A 114 2.99 4.40 13.90
N LYS A 115 3.97 3.50 14.08
CA LYS A 115 5.28 3.79 14.69
C LYS A 115 6.18 4.69 13.82
N HIS A 116 5.94 4.73 12.50
CA HIS A 116 6.72 5.48 11.52
C HIS A 116 5.84 6.48 10.79
N PRO A 117 5.24 7.45 11.50
CA PRO A 117 4.29 8.35 10.88
C PRO A 117 5.00 9.27 9.87
N SER A 118 4.27 9.69 8.84
CA SER A 118 4.74 10.73 7.93
C SER A 118 4.09 12.08 8.25
N GLY A 119 4.86 13.16 8.17
CA GLY A 119 4.37 14.52 8.37
C GLY A 119 5.30 15.56 7.76
N CYS A 120 4.89 16.81 7.78
CA CYS A 120 5.73 17.94 7.39
C CYS A 120 6.66 18.31 8.53
N GLY A 121 7.94 18.51 8.21
CA GLY A 121 8.95 19.06 9.11
C GLY A 121 9.25 20.52 8.75
N THR A 122 10.53 20.91 8.83
CA THR A 122 11.01 22.22 8.42
C THR A 122 10.91 22.42 6.90
N ALA A 123 10.82 23.68 6.46
CA ALA A 123 10.77 24.07 5.05
C ALA A 123 9.64 23.40 4.22
N ASN A 124 8.51 23.05 4.86
CA ASN A 124 7.36 22.39 4.21
C ASN A 124 7.72 21.06 3.51
N GLN A 125 8.83 20.45 3.89
CA GLN A 125 9.24 19.15 3.39
C GLN A 125 8.59 18.03 4.20
N LYS A 126 8.17 16.97 3.52
CA LYS A 126 7.58 15.79 4.15
C LYS A 126 8.66 14.79 4.52
N PHE A 127 8.56 14.23 5.72
CA PHE A 127 9.48 13.23 6.26
C PHE A 127 8.72 11.98 6.73
N VAL A 128 9.44 10.88 6.87
CA VAL A 128 9.03 9.69 7.63
C VAL A 128 9.80 9.72 8.96
N ALA A 129 9.08 9.69 10.08
CA ALA A 129 9.65 9.75 11.42
C ALA A 129 10.09 8.37 11.93
N ASN A 130 11.00 8.41 12.91
CA ASN A 130 11.52 7.28 13.67
C ASN A 130 12.16 6.19 12.81
N LEU A 131 12.81 6.61 11.71
CA LEU A 131 13.57 5.75 10.80
C LEU A 131 14.87 6.44 10.40
N SER A 132 15.90 5.64 10.18
CA SER A 132 17.17 6.05 9.57
C SER A 132 17.62 5.02 8.53
N TRP A 133 18.40 5.44 7.54
CA TRP A 133 19.07 4.51 6.62
C TRP A 133 20.28 3.83 7.26
N GLU A 134 20.87 4.47 8.27
CA GLU A 134 22.08 4.04 8.94
C GLU A 134 21.81 3.88 10.44
N PRO A 135 22.56 2.99 11.13
CA PRO A 135 22.45 2.88 12.58
C PRO A 135 22.83 4.22 13.23
N MET A 136 21.95 4.73 14.08
CA MET A 136 22.13 6.00 14.80
C MET A 136 21.69 5.85 16.26
N THR A 137 22.24 6.70 17.13
CA THR A 137 21.78 6.79 18.51
C THR A 137 20.35 7.34 18.55
N PRO A 138 19.40 6.68 19.25
CA PRO A 138 18.03 7.15 19.33
C PRO A 138 17.93 8.45 20.15
N GLY A 139 17.08 9.36 19.68
CA GLY A 139 16.65 10.56 20.39
C GLY A 139 15.18 10.46 20.83
N PRO A 140 14.56 11.56 21.27
CA PRO A 140 13.16 11.58 21.66
C PRO A 140 12.23 11.25 20.47
N PRO A 141 11.24 10.36 20.62
CA PRO A 141 10.41 9.90 19.52
C PRO A 141 9.62 11.04 18.89
N LEU A 142 9.50 10.99 17.57
CA LEU A 142 8.70 11.92 16.81
C LEU A 142 7.29 11.36 16.61
N ILE A 143 6.28 12.17 16.95
CA ILE A 143 4.87 11.86 16.74
C ILE A 143 4.27 12.82 15.71
N ALA A 144 3.31 12.32 14.92
CA ALA A 144 2.58 13.16 13.98
C ALA A 144 1.34 13.77 14.65
N VAL A 145 1.36 15.06 14.88
CA VAL A 145 0.26 15.82 15.46
C VAL A 145 -0.57 16.47 14.33
N PRO A 146 -1.91 16.50 14.44
CA PRO A 146 -2.75 17.25 13.51
C PRO A 146 -2.36 18.74 13.54
N GLY A 147 -1.88 19.27 12.43
CA GLY A 147 -1.62 20.70 12.30
C GLY A 147 -2.92 21.48 12.18
N LYS A 148 -3.04 22.60 12.91
CA LYS A 148 -4.07 23.62 12.63
C LYS A 148 -3.66 24.37 11.36
N LYS A 149 -4.25 24.06 10.20
CA LYS A 149 -4.18 24.92 9.02
C LYS A 149 -5.57 25.16 8.45
N SER A 150 -5.81 26.42 8.09
CA SER A 150 -7.05 26.97 7.55
C SER A 150 -7.48 26.34 6.21
N HIS A 151 -6.61 25.67 5.46
CA HIS A 151 -6.88 25.13 4.11
C HIS A 151 -6.39 23.67 3.89
N GLY A 152 -6.45 22.82 4.91
CA GLY A 152 -6.24 21.37 4.75
C GLY A 152 -5.42 20.72 5.86
N ARG A 153 -5.67 19.42 6.10
CA ARG A 153 -5.11 18.63 7.21
C ARG A 153 -3.64 18.23 6.93
N ALA A 154 -2.70 19.13 7.15
CA ALA A 154 -1.28 18.77 7.22
C ALA A 154 -0.95 18.19 8.61
N ARG A 155 -0.22 17.07 8.67
CA ARG A 155 0.34 16.54 9.93
C ARG A 155 1.73 17.15 10.15
N VAL A 156 2.02 17.58 11.36
CA VAL A 156 3.34 18.13 11.74
C VAL A 156 4.03 17.11 12.62
N LEU A 157 5.32 16.88 12.39
CA LEU A 157 6.13 16.02 13.26
C LEU A 157 6.66 16.86 14.42
N VAL A 158 6.42 16.39 15.64
CA VAL A 158 6.91 17.02 16.88
C VAL A 158 7.54 15.95 17.76
N HIS A 159 8.53 16.33 18.57
CA HIS A 159 9.01 15.44 19.63
C HIS A 159 7.90 15.27 20.68
N GLN A 160 7.77 14.06 21.19
CA GLN A 160 6.86 13.74 22.30
C GLN A 160 7.30 14.43 23.59
#